data_AF-A0A151NYG5-F1
#
_entry.id   AF-A0A151NYG5-F1
#
_cell.length_a   1.000
_cell.length_b   1.000
_cell.length_c   1.000
_cell.angle_alpha   90.00
_cell.angle_beta   90.00
_cell.angle_gamma   90.00
#
_symmetry.space_group_name_H-M   'P 1'
#
loop_
_entity.id
_entity.type
_entity.pdbx_description
1 polymer ?
#
loop_
_entity_poly.entity_id
_entity_poly.type
_entity_poly.pdbx_seq_one_letter_code
_entity_poly.pdbx_strand_id
1 'polypeptide(L)'
;MENPDLAIYADMQAPAIGPVDMLGQNLQLLTQILGSQQQMLDQEQEWRQHSLASFKMPKMTKVDDPEVYIEAFEQHALVIGLDKRYWASQLGALVVGKAQAAYRALSREDALDYESVKEAILYRLEINPEHYRRRFQAKKGPKIRQPRVLLQQLHNLLDK
;
A
#
# COMPACT_ATOMS: atom_id res chain seq x y z
N MET A 1 3.31 65.42 43.60
CA MET A 1 3.66 64.05 43.20
C MET A 1 2.36 63.32 42.99
N GLU A 2 1.84 63.33 41.76
CA GLU A 2 0.72 62.48 41.36
C GLU A 2 1.25 61.06 41.20
N ASN A 3 0.54 60.08 41.75
CA ASN A 3 0.82 58.67 41.61
C ASN A 3 0.01 58.15 40.40
N PRO A 4 0.62 57.78 39.26
CA PRO A 4 -0.08 57.43 38.03
C PRO A 4 -0.11 55.92 37.81
N ASP A 5 -0.62 55.13 38.76
CA ASP A 5 -0.64 53.66 38.65
C ASP A 5 -2.02 53.05 38.93
N LEU A 6 -3.08 53.61 38.33
CA LEU A 6 -4.44 53.06 38.44
C LEU A 6 -5.25 53.03 37.13
N ALA A 7 -4.59 53.20 35.98
CA ALA A 7 -5.27 53.24 34.68
C ALA A 7 -4.93 52.09 33.72
N ILE A 8 -4.02 51.17 34.08
CA ILE A 8 -3.50 50.16 33.14
C ILE A 8 -4.28 48.82 33.17
N TYR A 9 -5.28 48.67 34.06
CA TYR A 9 -6.06 47.44 34.20
C TYR A 9 -7.54 47.56 33.79
N ALA A 10 -7.91 48.54 32.98
CA ALA A 10 -9.32 48.73 32.60
C ALA A 10 -9.71 48.23 31.20
N ASP A 11 -8.77 47.82 30.33
CA ASP A 11 -9.10 47.70 28.90
C ASP A 11 -8.56 46.43 28.21
N MET A 12 -8.84 45.28 28.81
CA MET A 12 -8.84 44.01 28.08
C MET A 12 -10.28 43.48 27.97
N GLN A 13 -11.14 44.25 27.30
CA GLN A 13 -12.31 43.64 26.65
C GLN A 13 -11.79 42.78 25.51
N ALA A 14 -11.88 41.45 25.69
CA ALA A 14 -11.83 40.54 24.55
C ALA A 14 -12.86 41.05 23.52
N PRO A 15 -12.49 41.20 22.24
CA PRO A 15 -13.38 41.80 21.25
C PRO A 15 -14.68 41.02 21.25
N ALA A 16 -15.78 41.69 21.62
CA ALA A 16 -17.11 41.12 21.52
C ALA A 16 -17.42 40.95 20.03
N ILE A 17 -17.10 39.77 19.50
CA ILE A 17 -17.37 39.39 18.11
C ILE A 17 -18.87 39.56 17.90
N GLY A 18 -19.26 40.55 17.10
CA GLY A 18 -20.65 40.85 16.85
C GLY A 18 -21.34 39.66 16.15
N PRO A 19 -22.67 39.50 16.29
CA PRO A 19 -23.40 38.41 15.65
C PRO A 19 -23.20 38.35 14.11
N VAL A 20 -22.90 39.49 13.48
CA VAL A 20 -22.59 39.59 12.04
C VAL A 20 -21.19 39.03 11.71
N ASP A 21 -20.19 39.27 12.55
CA ASP A 21 -18.83 38.72 12.36
C ASP A 21 -18.81 37.21 12.58
N MET A 22 -19.62 36.71 13.52
CA MET A 22 -19.78 35.28 13.79
C MET A 22 -20.43 34.54 12.61
N LEU A 23 -21.41 35.17 11.95
CA LEU A 23 -22.02 34.65 10.72
C LEU A 23 -21.02 34.62 9.57
N GLY A 24 -20.19 35.66 9.40
CA GLY A 24 -19.13 35.70 8.39
C GLY A 24 -18.10 34.58 8.58
N GLN A 25 -17.66 34.37 9.81
CA GLN A 25 -16.71 33.29 10.16
C GLN A 25 -17.31 31.89 9.91
N ASN A 26 -18.58 31.68 10.27
CA ASN A 26 -19.25 30.41 10.00
C ASN A 26 -19.40 30.14 8.50
N LEU A 27 -19.75 31.16 7.71
CA LEU A 27 -19.84 31.02 6.26
C LEU A 27 -18.49 30.64 5.64
N GLN A 28 -17.41 31.25 6.13
CA GLN A 28 -16.04 30.94 5.68
C GLN A 28 -15.60 29.54 6.11
N LEU A 29 -15.97 29.09 7.30
CA LEU A 29 -15.69 27.73 7.76
C LEU A 29 -16.44 26.68 6.92
N LEU A 30 -17.72 26.91 6.63
CA LEU A 30 -18.51 26.02 5.78
C LEU A 30 -17.94 25.94 4.36
N THR A 31 -17.48 27.07 3.82
CA THR A 31 -16.81 27.10 2.50
C THR A 31 -15.52 26.28 2.50
N GLN A 32 -14.71 26.37 3.56
CA GLN A 32 -13.49 25.57 3.70
C GLN A 32 -13.77 24.07 3.86
N ILE A 33 -14.79 23.71 4.65
CA ILE A 33 -15.21 22.32 4.84
C ILE A 33 -15.72 21.74 3.52
N LEU A 34 -16.55 22.48 2.79
CA LEU A 34 -17.09 22.06 1.51
C LEU A 34 -15.98 21.91 0.45
N GLY A 35 -15.05 22.87 0.37
CA GLY A 35 -13.89 22.79 -0.52
C GLY A 35 -12.99 21.60 -0.22
N SER A 36 -12.74 21.31 1.06
CA SER A 36 -11.94 20.16 1.49
C SER A 36 -12.62 18.83 1.17
N GLN A 37 -13.95 18.73 1.34
CA GLN A 37 -14.72 17.55 0.96
C GLN A 37 -14.74 17.34 -0.56
N GLN A 38 -14.90 18.40 -1.35
CA GLN A 38 -14.87 18.32 -2.81
C GLN A 38 -13.48 17.88 -3.30
N GLN A 39 -12.41 18.49 -2.77
CA GLN A 39 -11.05 18.10 -3.12
C GLN A 39 -10.74 16.65 -2.74
N MET A 40 -11.24 16.17 -1.60
CA MET A 40 -11.12 14.76 -1.21
C MET A 40 -11.82 13.84 -2.20
N LEU A 41 -13.05 14.18 -2.63
CA LEU A 41 -13.79 13.40 -3.62
C LEU A 41 -13.14 13.43 -5.00
N ASP A 42 -12.61 14.57 -5.42
CA ASP A 42 -11.93 14.76 -6.71
C ASP A 42 -10.58 14.03 -6.75
N GLN A 43 -9.84 14.00 -5.64
CA GLN A 43 -8.70 13.11 -5.50
C GLN A 43 -9.15 11.64 -5.50
N GLU A 44 -10.35 11.35 -4.96
CA GLU A 44 -10.89 9.99 -4.89
C GLU A 44 -11.23 9.40 -6.28
N GLN A 45 -12.24 9.98 -6.93
CA GLN A 45 -11.95 10.68 -8.17
C GLN A 45 -10.87 10.18 -9.14
N GLU A 46 -9.86 11.03 -9.21
CA GLU A 46 -8.68 10.99 -10.03
C GLU A 46 -7.84 9.72 -9.77
N TRP A 47 -7.74 9.24 -8.51
CA TRP A 47 -7.06 7.94 -8.27
C TRP A 47 -7.80 6.77 -8.90
N ARG A 48 -9.14 6.77 -8.90
CA ARG A 48 -9.92 5.71 -9.57
C ARG A 48 -9.72 5.78 -11.07
N GLN A 49 -9.75 6.98 -11.64
CA GLN A 49 -9.65 7.18 -13.07
C GLN A 49 -8.26 6.81 -13.62
N HIS A 50 -7.19 7.27 -12.98
CA HIS A 50 -5.82 6.92 -13.39
C HIS A 50 -5.48 5.45 -13.15
N SER A 51 -6.07 4.83 -12.13
CA SER A 51 -5.97 3.39 -11.94
C SER A 51 -6.64 2.59 -13.06
N LEU A 52 -7.84 2.99 -13.49
CA LEU A 52 -8.60 2.20 -14.46
C LEU A 52 -8.18 2.44 -15.92
N ALA A 53 -7.64 3.62 -16.25
CA ALA A 53 -7.59 4.11 -17.62
C ALA A 53 -6.49 3.52 -18.52
N SER A 54 -5.47 2.78 -18.04
CA SER A 54 -4.53 2.14 -18.99
C SER A 54 -3.69 0.94 -18.47
N PHE A 55 -3.67 0.63 -17.17
CA PHE A 55 -2.89 -0.51 -16.69
C PHE A 55 -3.65 -1.83 -16.94
N LYS A 56 -3.39 -2.49 -18.08
CA LYS A 56 -4.03 -3.74 -18.49
C LYS A 56 -3.12 -4.94 -18.26
N MET A 57 -3.01 -5.37 -17.00
CA MET A 57 -2.35 -6.61 -16.62
C MET A 57 -3.39 -7.63 -16.13
N PRO A 58 -3.25 -8.93 -16.46
CA PRO A 58 -4.11 -9.97 -15.90
C PRO A 58 -4.02 -9.99 -14.37
N LYS A 59 -5.17 -10.13 -13.68
CA LYS A 59 -5.17 -10.30 -12.23
C LYS A 59 -4.40 -11.56 -11.83
N MET A 60 -3.74 -11.49 -10.69
CA MET A 60 -3.08 -12.63 -10.08
C MET A 60 -4.10 -13.74 -9.80
N THR A 61 -3.68 -14.99 -9.94
CA THR A 61 -4.45 -16.17 -9.57
C THR A 61 -3.98 -16.73 -8.21
N LYS A 62 -4.75 -17.62 -7.60
CA LYS A 62 -4.37 -18.25 -6.32
C LYS A 62 -3.15 -19.17 -6.42
N VAL A 63 -2.77 -19.57 -7.64
CA VAL A 63 -1.63 -20.48 -7.88
C VAL A 63 -0.37 -19.75 -8.32
N ASP A 64 -0.47 -18.48 -8.69
CA ASP A 64 0.67 -17.69 -9.11
C ASP A 64 1.66 -17.49 -7.97
N ASP A 65 2.94 -17.47 -8.32
CA ASP A 65 4.01 -17.05 -7.42
C ASP A 65 4.00 -15.51 -7.32
N PRO A 66 3.81 -14.93 -6.12
CA PRO A 66 3.68 -13.49 -5.99
C PRO A 66 4.99 -12.73 -6.24
N GLU A 67 6.16 -13.35 -6.01
CA GLU A 67 7.46 -12.76 -6.31
C GLU A 67 7.59 -12.56 -7.83
N VAL A 68 7.30 -13.63 -8.59
CA VAL A 68 7.30 -13.61 -10.06
C VAL A 68 6.24 -12.66 -10.61
N TYR A 69 5.05 -12.64 -10.00
CA TYR A 69 3.97 -11.74 -10.42
C TYR A 69 4.33 -10.26 -10.21
N ILE A 70 4.93 -9.92 -9.06
CA ILE A 70 5.38 -8.56 -8.75
C ILE A 70 6.49 -8.14 -9.73
N GLU A 71 7.45 -9.00 -10.03
CA GLU A 71 8.48 -8.72 -11.05
C GLU A 71 7.84 -8.42 -12.42
N ALA A 72 6.88 -9.25 -12.86
CA ALA A 72 6.15 -9.02 -14.12
C ALA A 72 5.36 -7.71 -14.10
N PHE A 73 4.78 -7.35 -12.96
CA PHE A 73 4.08 -6.08 -12.75
C PHE A 73 5.04 -4.89 -12.91
N GLU A 74 6.20 -4.93 -12.25
CA GLU A 74 7.22 -3.87 -12.33
C GLU A 74 7.70 -3.68 -13.76
N GLN A 75 8.01 -4.77 -14.46
CA GLN A 75 8.41 -4.72 -15.86
C GLN A 75 7.32 -4.11 -16.74
N HIS A 76 6.06 -4.51 -16.54
CA HIS A 76 4.94 -3.96 -17.32
C HIS A 76 4.74 -2.46 -17.03
N ALA A 77 4.82 -2.05 -15.76
CA ALA A 77 4.71 -0.67 -15.33
C ALA A 77 5.80 0.22 -15.95
N LEU A 78 7.03 -0.28 -16.02
CA LEU A 78 8.14 0.41 -16.69
C LEU A 78 7.88 0.55 -18.20
N VAL A 79 7.44 -0.52 -18.86
CA VAL A 79 7.19 -0.53 -20.32
C VAL A 79 6.12 0.48 -20.72
N ILE A 80 5.05 0.61 -19.94
CA ILE A 80 3.96 1.54 -20.24
C ILE A 80 4.18 2.94 -19.65
N GLY A 81 5.27 3.16 -18.91
CA GLY A 81 5.58 4.44 -18.27
C GLY A 81 4.61 4.81 -17.15
N LEU A 82 4.11 3.82 -16.39
CA LEU A 82 3.25 4.09 -15.24
C LEU A 82 4.05 4.85 -14.17
N ASP A 83 3.54 6.00 -13.75
CA ASP A 83 4.09 6.78 -12.66
C ASP A 83 4.10 5.98 -11.35
N LYS A 84 5.25 5.96 -10.65
CA LYS A 84 5.49 5.17 -9.43
C LYS A 84 4.45 5.45 -8.34
N ARG A 85 3.87 6.65 -8.28
CA ARG A 85 2.82 7.00 -7.32
C ARG A 85 1.55 6.16 -7.44
N TYR A 86 1.33 5.51 -8.59
CA TYR A 86 0.17 4.64 -8.83
C TYR A 86 0.48 3.16 -8.68
N TRP A 87 1.74 2.78 -8.47
CA TRP A 87 2.12 1.36 -8.45
C TRP A 87 1.46 0.60 -7.30
N ALA A 88 1.44 1.19 -6.11
CA ALA A 88 0.82 0.61 -4.92
C ALA A 88 -0.68 0.29 -5.13
N SER A 89 -1.42 1.26 -5.69
CA SER A 89 -2.86 1.09 -5.95
C SER A 89 -3.13 0.09 -7.07
N GLN A 90 -2.31 0.08 -8.14
CA GLN A 90 -2.46 -0.90 -9.22
C GLN A 90 -2.19 -2.31 -8.74
N LEU A 91 -1.07 -2.51 -8.03
CA LEU A 91 -0.72 -3.83 -7.52
C LEU A 91 -1.80 -4.33 -6.55
N GLY A 92 -2.29 -3.48 -5.64
CA GLY A 92 -3.36 -3.83 -4.69
C GLY A 92 -4.67 -4.28 -5.36
N ALA A 93 -5.01 -3.71 -6.52
CA ALA A 93 -6.20 -4.10 -7.30
C ALA A 93 -6.04 -5.41 -8.07
N LEU A 94 -4.79 -5.79 -8.36
CA LEU A 94 -4.43 -6.95 -9.18
C LEU A 94 -4.13 -8.21 -8.38
N VAL A 95 -3.60 -8.05 -7.17
CA VAL A 95 -3.32 -9.18 -6.28
C VAL A 95 -4.58 -9.77 -5.67
N VAL A 96 -4.55 -11.06 -5.35
CA VAL A 96 -5.69 -11.81 -4.81
C VAL A 96 -5.30 -12.64 -3.59
N GLY A 97 -6.31 -13.13 -2.86
CA GLY A 97 -6.09 -14.10 -1.77
C GLY A 97 -5.20 -13.56 -0.65
N LYS A 98 -4.14 -14.30 -0.30
CA LYS A 98 -3.25 -13.93 0.82
C LYS A 98 -2.49 -12.63 0.57
N ALA A 99 -2.09 -12.36 -0.67
CA ALA A 99 -1.43 -11.12 -1.07
C ALA A 99 -2.37 -9.92 -0.92
N GLN A 100 -3.62 -10.06 -1.38
CA GLN A 100 -4.63 -9.01 -1.18
C GLN A 100 -4.96 -8.79 0.31
N ALA A 101 -5.01 -9.85 1.10
CA ALA A 101 -5.19 -9.74 2.54
C ALA A 101 -4.00 -9.10 3.26
N ALA A 102 -2.79 -9.17 2.69
CA ALA A 102 -1.61 -8.44 3.19
C ALA A 102 -1.75 -6.94 2.89
N TYR A 103 -2.04 -6.60 1.63
CA TYR A 103 -2.29 -5.23 1.19
C TYR A 103 -3.36 -4.54 2.04
N ARG A 104 -4.51 -5.20 2.29
CA ARG A 104 -5.61 -4.63 3.11
C ARG A 104 -5.29 -4.48 4.59
N ALA A 105 -4.23 -5.11 5.09
CA ALA A 105 -3.82 -5.02 6.48
C ALA A 105 -2.86 -3.85 6.75
N LEU A 106 -2.38 -3.18 5.70
CA LEU A 106 -1.53 -2.00 5.79
C LEU A 106 -2.31 -0.78 6.30
N SER A 107 -1.58 0.15 6.92
CA SER A 107 -2.10 1.48 7.22
C SER A 107 -2.41 2.24 5.92
N ARG A 108 -3.10 3.38 6.02
CA ARG A 108 -3.43 4.19 4.84
C ARG A 108 -2.17 4.72 4.18
N GLU A 109 -1.21 5.14 4.99
CA GLU A 109 0.08 5.67 4.55
C GLU A 109 0.89 4.58 3.84
N ASP A 110 1.01 3.40 4.45
CA ASP A 110 1.78 2.29 3.88
C ASP A 110 1.13 1.71 2.61
N ALA A 111 -0.21 1.74 2.51
CA ALA A 111 -0.93 1.27 1.32
C ALA A 111 -0.76 2.19 0.09
N LEU A 112 -0.23 3.39 0.27
CA LEU A 112 0.13 4.33 -0.80
C LEU A 112 1.60 4.21 -1.21
N ASP A 113 2.45 3.62 -0.36
CA ASP A 113 3.85 3.38 -0.66
C ASP A 113 4.06 2.01 -1.33
N TYR A 114 4.68 2.01 -2.50
CA TYR A 114 4.86 0.79 -3.28
C TYR A 114 5.80 -0.20 -2.57
N GLU A 115 6.88 0.28 -1.96
CA GLU A 115 7.85 -0.60 -1.32
C GLU A 115 7.22 -1.28 -0.10
N SER A 116 6.49 -0.53 0.72
CA SER A 116 5.71 -1.06 1.86
C SER A 116 4.69 -2.13 1.43
N VAL A 117 3.98 -1.89 0.31
CA VAL A 117 3.04 -2.88 -0.26
C VAL A 117 3.76 -4.15 -0.71
N LYS A 118 4.87 -4.00 -1.44
CA LYS A 118 5.69 -5.12 -1.93
C LYS A 118 6.21 -5.96 -0.77
N GLU A 119 6.80 -5.31 0.24
CA GLU A 119 7.32 -5.97 1.44
C GLU A 119 6.22 -6.71 2.19
N ALA A 120 5.06 -6.10 2.44
CA ALA A 120 3.97 -6.74 3.16
C ALA A 120 3.43 -7.99 2.45
N ILE A 121 3.32 -7.92 1.12
CA ILE A 121 2.89 -9.06 0.30
C ILE A 121 3.92 -10.20 0.39
N LEU A 122 5.21 -9.89 0.22
CA LEU A 122 6.30 -10.87 0.27
C LEU A 122 6.49 -11.46 1.68
N TYR A 123 6.48 -10.64 2.72
CA TYR A 123 6.63 -11.07 4.12
C TYR A 123 5.54 -12.07 4.54
N ARG A 124 4.27 -11.82 4.19
CA ARG A 124 3.18 -12.79 4.45
C ARG A 124 3.37 -14.13 3.72
N LEU A 125 4.13 -14.16 2.63
CA LEU A 125 4.43 -15.38 1.88
C LEU A 125 5.62 -16.12 2.47
N GLU A 126 6.62 -15.39 2.96
CA GLU A 126 7.76 -15.97 3.69
C GLU A 126 7.33 -16.62 5.00
N ILE A 127 6.39 -15.99 5.73
CA ILE A 127 5.78 -16.60 6.93
C ILE A 127 4.97 -17.86 6.58
N ASN A 128 4.55 -18.04 5.33
CA ASN A 128 3.79 -19.21 4.92
C ASN A 128 4.75 -20.36 4.51
N PRO A 129 5.08 -21.31 5.40
CA PRO A 129 6.07 -22.37 5.12
C PRO A 129 5.70 -23.24 3.92
N GLU A 130 4.40 -23.34 3.58
CA GLU A 130 3.94 -24.05 2.39
C GLU A 130 4.40 -23.41 1.07
N HIS A 131 4.68 -22.11 1.07
CA HIS A 131 5.25 -21.41 -0.07
C HIS A 131 6.68 -21.90 -0.35
N TYR A 132 7.54 -21.86 0.66
CA TYR A 132 8.91 -22.36 0.56
C TYR A 132 8.94 -23.86 0.24
N ARG A 133 8.06 -24.66 0.87
CA ARG A 133 7.95 -26.10 0.63
C ARG A 133 7.63 -26.40 -0.83
N ARG A 134 6.68 -25.69 -1.45
CA ARG A 134 6.36 -25.84 -2.88
C ARG A 134 7.50 -25.41 -3.79
N ARG A 135 8.15 -24.28 -3.52
CA ARG A 135 9.31 -23.80 -4.32
C ARG A 135 10.48 -24.78 -4.27
N PHE A 136 10.75 -25.32 -3.08
CA PHE A 136 11.77 -26.35 -2.89
C PHE A 136 11.43 -27.64 -3.64
N GLN A 137 10.17 -28.08 -3.60
CA GLN A 137 9.71 -29.26 -4.35
C GLN A 137 9.79 -29.05 -5.87
N ALA A 138 9.43 -27.87 -6.37
CA ALA A 138 9.52 -27.52 -7.78
C ALA A 138 10.97 -27.52 -8.28
N LYS A 139 11.91 -26.97 -7.49
CA LYS A 139 13.35 -26.96 -7.81
C LYS A 139 14.02 -28.34 -7.69
N LYS A 140 13.53 -29.23 -6.82
CA LYS A 140 14.16 -30.55 -6.60
C LYS A 140 13.97 -31.55 -7.74
N GLY A 141 13.07 -31.30 -8.69
CA GLY A 141 12.75 -32.25 -9.77
C GLY A 141 12.24 -33.61 -9.26
N PRO A 142 11.65 -34.45 -10.12
CA PRO A 142 11.13 -35.77 -9.70
C PRO A 142 12.21 -36.74 -9.21
N LYS A 143 13.50 -36.49 -9.49
CA LYS A 143 14.62 -37.41 -9.19
C LYS A 143 14.98 -37.53 -7.70
N ILE A 144 14.64 -36.55 -6.86
CA ILE A 144 14.91 -36.62 -5.40
C ILE A 144 13.75 -37.30 -4.66
N ARG A 145 12.73 -37.82 -5.35
CA ARG A 145 11.64 -38.58 -4.72
C ARG A 145 12.09 -39.93 -4.17
N GLN A 146 13.27 -40.43 -4.56
CA GLN A 146 13.80 -41.70 -4.03
C GLN A 146 15.28 -41.57 -3.65
N PRO A 147 15.59 -40.86 -2.54
CA PRO A 147 16.95 -40.77 -2.02
C PRO A 147 17.55 -42.16 -1.80
N ARG A 148 16.72 -43.15 -1.46
CA ARG A 148 17.10 -44.56 -1.30
C ARG A 148 17.63 -45.19 -2.59
N VAL A 149 17.02 -44.91 -3.75
CA VAL A 149 17.50 -45.45 -5.03
C VAL A 149 18.81 -44.80 -5.44
N LEU A 150 18.97 -43.50 -5.17
CA LEU A 150 20.20 -42.78 -5.47
C LEU A 150 21.37 -43.26 -4.58
N LEU A 151 21.10 -43.51 -3.30
CA LEU A 151 22.06 -44.12 -2.38
C LEU A 151 22.42 -45.55 -2.78
N GLN A 152 21.44 -46.34 -3.21
CA GLN A 152 21.69 -47.71 -3.69
C GLN A 152 22.55 -47.72 -4.97
N GLN A 153 22.32 -46.79 -5.89
CA GLN A 153 23.12 -46.65 -7.12
C GLN A 153 24.55 -46.21 -6.82
N LEU A 154 24.75 -45.31 -5.85
CA LEU A 154 26.08 -44.89 -5.42
C LEU A 154 26.85 -46.02 -4.73
N HIS A 155 26.19 -46.80 -3.87
CA HIS A 155 26.80 -47.97 -3.24
C HIS A 155 27.28 -48.98 -4.29
N ASN A 156 26.43 -49.28 -5.29
CA ASN A 156 26.75 -50.22 -6.36
C ASN A 156 27.89 -49.73 -7.29
N LEU A 157 28.16 -48.42 -7.34
CA LEU A 157 29.26 -47.85 -8.14
C LEU A 157 30.59 -47.81 -7.37
N LEU A 158 30.54 -47.78 -6.04
CA LEU A 158 31.72 -47.78 -5.17
C LEU A 158 32.21 -49.20 -4.84
N ASP A 159 31.38 -50.22 -5.03
CA ASP A 159 31.73 -51.64 -4.87
C ASP A 159 32.35 -52.28 -6.14
N LYS A 160 32.86 -51.49 -7.09
CA LYS A 160 33.55 -51.96 -8.30
C LYS A 160 35.04 -51.61 -8.32
#